data_AF-A0A2C9D2C7-F1
#
_entry.id   AF-A0A2C9D2C7-F1
#
_cell.length_a   1.000
_cell.length_b   1.000
_cell.length_c   1.000
_cell.angle_alpha   90.00
_cell.angle_beta   90.00
_cell.angle_gamma   90.00
#
_symmetry.space_group_name_H-M   'P 1'
#
loop_
_entity.id
_entity.type
_entity.pdbx_description
1 polymer ?
#
loop_
_entity_poly.entity_id
_entity_poly.type
_entity_poly.pdbx_seq_one_letter_code
_entity_poly.pdbx_strand_id
1 'polypeptide(L)'
;MYGGRYSDVLGFDDGGPVRRGQTAPAVVQEHGAEEAMPPTDGVSVDWLAAAFGMNRKDVASALRPCPIKSRKGVRKFYDLRTAAGYLVRPERELSAALASLKADDLPERLRESFWNAKMKELKFRAAAGDLWSTASVLDVLGETFKAIKKATQLWADTVEESLGLTPDQRNLVVELSDRLMSDIQTSLVHQAQSSATESYLATLDDETVPSA
;
A
#
# COMPACT_ATOMS: atom_id res chain seq x y z
N MET A 1 27.31 1.96 50.86
CA MET A 1 28.63 1.35 51.07
C MET A 1 28.50 0.28 52.15
N TYR A 2 28.64 -1.00 51.79
CA TYR A 2 28.96 -2.20 52.57
C TYR A 2 29.01 -3.32 51.49
N GLY A 3 30.05 -4.11 51.22
CA GLY A 3 31.32 -4.34 51.90
C GLY A 3 31.37 -5.76 52.47
N GLY A 4 32.06 -6.70 51.80
CA GLY A 4 32.47 -8.03 52.32
C GLY A 4 31.99 -9.20 51.43
N ARG A 5 32.76 -9.69 50.46
CA ARG A 5 33.92 -10.61 50.55
C ARG A 5 33.67 -11.84 51.43
N TYR A 6 33.48 -12.99 50.79
CA TYR A 6 33.97 -14.28 51.26
C TYR A 6 34.76 -14.92 50.13
N SER A 7 36.02 -15.19 50.42
CA SER A 7 36.99 -15.89 49.58
C SER A 7 37.17 -17.33 50.10
N ASP A 8 37.38 -18.25 49.15
CA ASP A 8 38.18 -19.48 49.20
C ASP A 8 37.89 -20.55 50.26
N VAL A 9 37.59 -21.79 49.81
CA VAL A 9 38.47 -22.97 50.00
C VAL A 9 38.26 -24.03 48.88
N LEU A 10 39.34 -24.22 48.12
CA LEU A 10 39.93 -25.35 47.37
C LEU A 10 39.34 -26.79 47.40
N GLY A 11 39.52 -27.51 46.27
CA GLY A 11 39.60 -28.98 46.11
C GLY A 11 39.03 -29.48 44.76
N PHE A 12 39.78 -29.50 43.64
CA PHE A 12 40.68 -30.56 43.11
C PHE A 12 40.06 -31.98 42.98
N ASP A 13 39.98 -32.43 41.72
CA ASP A 13 39.94 -33.78 41.10
C ASP A 13 39.22 -34.96 41.80
N ASP A 14 38.32 -35.65 41.08
CA ASP A 14 38.60 -37.03 40.63
C ASP A 14 37.54 -37.58 39.64
N GLY A 15 37.99 -38.47 38.76
CA GLY A 15 37.35 -38.86 37.51
C GLY A 15 36.05 -39.67 37.56
N GLY A 16 35.28 -39.57 36.46
CA GLY A 16 34.13 -40.42 36.12
C GLY A 16 34.11 -40.74 34.62
N PRO A 17 33.65 -41.94 34.19
CA PRO A 17 34.30 -42.68 33.11
C PRO A 17 33.87 -42.28 31.70
N VAL A 18 34.89 -42.26 30.82
CA VAL A 18 34.83 -42.25 29.36
C VAL A 18 34.07 -43.48 28.85
N ARG A 19 32.87 -43.29 28.28
CA ARG A 19 32.24 -44.31 27.43
C ARG A 19 32.65 -44.12 25.98
N ARG A 20 33.76 -44.79 25.65
CA ARG A 20 34.21 -45.09 24.29
C ARG A 20 33.30 -46.20 23.74
N GLY A 21 32.33 -45.83 22.91
CA GLY A 21 31.56 -46.74 22.07
C GLY A 21 31.87 -46.43 20.61
N GLN A 22 32.75 -47.23 20.01
CA GLN A 22 33.15 -47.14 18.61
C GLN A 22 32.06 -47.68 17.67
N THR A 23 31.96 -47.00 16.53
CA THR A 23 31.68 -47.51 15.17
C THR A 23 30.32 -48.15 14.86
N ALA A 24 29.52 -47.42 14.08
CA ALA A 24 29.12 -47.87 12.75
C ALA A 24 28.98 -46.62 11.84
N PRO A 25 29.59 -46.58 10.64
CA PRO A 25 29.26 -45.54 9.68
C PRO A 25 27.80 -45.75 9.27
N ALA A 26 26.96 -44.73 9.47
CA ALA A 26 25.66 -44.70 8.84
C ALA A 26 25.90 -44.78 7.33
N VAL A 27 25.56 -45.93 6.76
CA VAL A 27 25.46 -46.16 5.34
C VAL A 27 24.64 -45.00 4.78
N VAL A 28 25.31 -44.11 4.06
CA VAL A 28 24.66 -43.20 3.12
C VAL A 28 24.04 -44.14 2.10
N GLN A 29 22.78 -44.52 2.34
CA GLN A 29 21.95 -45.06 1.30
C GLN A 29 21.75 -43.89 0.35
N GLU A 30 22.63 -43.82 -0.66
CA GLU A 30 22.28 -43.25 -1.94
C GLU A 30 21.07 -44.03 -2.43
N HIS A 31 19.88 -43.60 -1.98
CA HIS A 31 18.69 -43.84 -2.73
C HIS A 31 18.90 -43.07 -4.02
N GLY A 32 19.27 -43.84 -5.05
CA GLY A 32 19.37 -43.35 -6.41
C GLY A 32 18.18 -42.45 -6.69
N ALA A 33 18.49 -41.31 -7.31
CA ALA A 33 17.52 -40.52 -8.03
C ALA A 33 16.97 -41.40 -9.16
N GLU A 34 16.10 -42.35 -8.81
CA GLU A 34 15.15 -42.94 -9.73
C GLU A 34 14.29 -41.77 -10.16
N GLU A 35 14.51 -41.32 -11.41
CA GLU A 35 13.80 -40.22 -12.05
C GLU A 35 12.31 -40.39 -11.75
N ALA A 36 11.83 -39.63 -10.77
CA ALA A 36 10.43 -39.61 -10.39
C ALA A 36 9.70 -38.80 -11.45
N MET A 37 9.53 -39.41 -12.61
CA MET A 37 8.57 -39.07 -13.63
C MET A 37 7.24 -38.81 -12.90
N PRO A 38 6.60 -37.64 -13.05
CA PRO A 38 5.38 -37.36 -12.30
C PRO A 38 4.36 -38.42 -12.71
N PRO A 39 3.87 -39.26 -11.78
CA PRO A 39 2.80 -40.17 -12.10
C PRO A 39 1.61 -39.30 -12.50
N THR A 40 1.04 -39.57 -13.66
CA THR A 40 -0.17 -38.94 -14.19
C THR A 40 -1.33 -38.95 -13.17
N ASP A 41 -1.22 -39.80 -12.14
CA ASP A 41 -2.17 -40.01 -11.04
C ASP A 41 -1.95 -39.15 -9.77
N GLY A 42 -0.91 -38.30 -9.71
CA GLY A 42 -0.69 -37.34 -8.61
C GLY A 42 0.60 -37.53 -7.82
N VAL A 43 0.91 -36.56 -6.96
CA VAL A 43 2.19 -36.47 -6.23
C VAL A 43 2.04 -36.87 -4.76
N SER A 44 3.05 -37.58 -4.23
CA SER A 44 3.09 -38.03 -2.84
C SER A 44 3.67 -36.96 -1.91
N VAL A 45 3.40 -37.08 -0.61
CA VAL A 45 3.97 -36.18 0.42
C VAL A 45 5.50 -36.22 0.44
N ASP A 46 6.09 -37.38 0.16
CA ASP A 46 7.55 -37.57 0.17
C ASP A 46 8.20 -36.90 -1.04
N TRP A 47 7.53 -36.98 -2.19
CA TRP A 47 7.95 -36.25 -3.39
C TRP A 47 7.81 -34.74 -3.22
N LEU A 48 6.71 -34.27 -2.62
CA LEU A 48 6.50 -32.85 -2.33
C LEU A 48 7.53 -32.30 -1.33
N ALA A 49 7.90 -33.09 -0.31
CA ALA A 49 8.97 -32.73 0.63
C ALA A 49 10.32 -32.57 -0.07
N ALA A 50 10.66 -33.47 -0.99
CA ALA A 50 11.87 -33.37 -1.79
C ALA A 50 11.82 -32.18 -2.78
N ALA A 51 10.70 -31.99 -3.48
CA ALA A 51 10.53 -30.95 -4.49
C ALA A 51 10.55 -29.52 -3.92
N PHE A 52 9.98 -29.31 -2.73
CA PHE A 52 9.93 -28.01 -2.06
C PHE A 52 11.01 -27.82 -0.99
N GLY A 53 11.88 -28.81 -0.78
CA GLY A 53 12.95 -28.75 0.24
C GLY A 53 12.43 -28.62 1.68
N MET A 54 11.21 -29.09 1.95
CA MET A 54 10.53 -28.95 3.25
C MET A 54 10.52 -30.27 4.02
N ASN A 55 10.47 -30.21 5.36
CA ASN A 55 10.34 -31.42 6.17
C ASN A 55 8.97 -32.08 5.94
N ARG A 56 8.94 -33.42 5.84
CA ARG A 56 7.74 -34.23 5.64
C ARG A 56 6.61 -33.89 6.62
N LYS A 57 6.95 -33.56 7.88
CA LYS A 57 5.98 -33.18 8.92
C LYS A 57 5.29 -31.84 8.60
N ASP A 58 6.05 -30.88 8.07
CA ASP A 58 5.55 -29.55 7.75
C ASP A 58 4.68 -29.60 6.50
N VAL A 59 5.11 -30.36 5.49
CA VAL A 59 4.32 -30.66 4.29
C VAL A 59 3.01 -31.36 4.66
N ALA A 60 3.05 -32.37 5.54
CA ALA A 60 1.84 -33.07 6.00
C ALA A 60 0.89 -32.16 6.81
N SER A 61 1.42 -31.17 7.53
CA SER A 61 0.63 -30.19 8.27
C SER A 61 -0.04 -29.18 7.34
N ALA A 62 0.71 -28.66 6.37
CA ALA A 62 0.23 -27.70 5.37
C ALA A 62 -0.80 -28.30 4.40
N LEU A 63 -0.71 -29.61 4.14
CA LEU A 63 -1.66 -30.34 3.27
C LEU A 63 -2.89 -30.90 4.01
N ARG A 64 -3.06 -30.62 5.32
CA ARG A 64 -4.29 -30.98 6.06
C ARG A 64 -5.58 -30.41 5.44
N PRO A 65 -5.64 -29.14 5.03
CA PRO A 65 -6.83 -28.57 4.39
C PRO A 65 -6.95 -28.88 2.89
N CYS A 66 -5.94 -29.51 2.26
CA CYS A 66 -5.94 -29.76 0.82
C CYS A 66 -6.77 -31.00 0.45
N PRO A 67 -7.62 -30.93 -0.60
CA PRO A 67 -8.36 -32.10 -1.08
C PRO A 67 -7.39 -33.17 -1.62
N ILE A 68 -7.67 -34.43 -1.30
CA ILE A 68 -6.88 -35.59 -1.73
C ILE A 68 -7.41 -36.04 -3.10
N LYS A 69 -6.52 -36.15 -4.10
CA LYS A 69 -6.89 -36.55 -5.46
C LYS A 69 -7.11 -38.05 -5.57
N SER A 70 -6.23 -38.84 -4.94
CA SER A 70 -6.31 -40.29 -4.95
C SER A 70 -5.69 -40.90 -3.69
N ARG A 71 -6.17 -42.08 -3.30
CA ARG A 71 -5.66 -42.84 -2.16
C ARG A 71 -5.31 -44.25 -2.61
N LYS A 72 -4.04 -44.62 -2.52
CA LYS A 72 -3.57 -45.99 -2.75
C LYS A 72 -3.16 -46.59 -1.40
N GLY A 73 -4.07 -47.34 -0.78
CA GLY A 73 -3.89 -47.89 0.56
C GLY A 73 -3.78 -46.81 1.63
N VAL A 74 -2.62 -46.72 2.31
CA VAL A 74 -2.34 -45.70 3.35
C VAL A 74 -1.75 -44.41 2.76
N ARG A 75 -1.24 -44.45 1.52
CA ARG A 75 -0.58 -43.31 0.88
C ARG A 75 -1.62 -42.39 0.21
N LYS A 76 -1.49 -41.10 0.46
CA LYS A 76 -2.31 -40.03 -0.11
C LYS A 76 -1.56 -39.38 -1.27
N PHE A 77 -2.27 -39.15 -2.38
CA PHE A 77 -1.77 -38.46 -3.55
C PHE A 77 -2.53 -37.15 -3.71
N TYR A 78 -1.77 -36.08 -3.89
CA TYR A 78 -2.26 -34.72 -4.04
C TYR A 78 -2.05 -34.26 -5.48
N ASP A 79 -2.86 -33.31 -5.92
CA ASP A 79 -2.59 -32.63 -7.18
C ASP A 79 -1.48 -31.60 -6.98
N LEU A 80 -0.48 -31.59 -7.87
CA LEU A 80 0.69 -30.73 -7.71
C LEU A 80 0.31 -29.24 -7.70
N ARG A 81 -0.62 -28.84 -8.59
CA ARG A 81 -1.08 -27.45 -8.70
C ARG A 81 -1.74 -26.98 -7.41
N THR A 82 -2.65 -27.78 -6.87
CA THR A 82 -3.35 -27.46 -5.63
C THR A 82 -2.42 -27.50 -4.43
N ALA A 83 -1.57 -28.52 -4.33
CA ALA A 83 -0.61 -28.67 -3.23
C ALA A 83 0.42 -27.51 -3.19
N ALA A 84 0.91 -27.06 -4.35
CA ALA A 84 1.84 -25.94 -4.44
C ALA A 84 1.26 -24.65 -3.86
N GLY A 85 -0.04 -24.39 -4.05
CA GLY A 85 -0.71 -23.20 -3.50
C GLY A 85 -0.83 -23.18 -1.97
N TYR A 86 -0.81 -24.34 -1.32
CA TYR A 86 -0.80 -24.44 0.16
C TYR A 86 0.61 -24.51 0.75
N LEU A 87 1.59 -24.99 -0.01
CA LEU A 87 2.97 -25.16 0.44
C LEU A 87 3.80 -23.89 0.25
N VAL A 88 3.56 -23.16 -0.83
CA VAL A 88 4.29 -21.92 -1.14
C VAL A 88 3.54 -20.75 -0.55
N ARG A 89 4.09 -20.12 0.49
CA ARG A 89 3.63 -18.79 0.90
C ARG A 89 3.89 -17.84 -0.27
N PRO A 90 2.90 -17.07 -0.75
CA PRO A 90 3.17 -16.09 -1.79
C PRO A 90 4.18 -15.08 -1.24
N GLU A 91 5.39 -15.09 -1.80
CA GLU A 91 6.46 -14.13 -1.51
C GLU A 91 6.21 -12.76 -2.15
N ARG A 92 5.08 -12.61 -2.86
CA ARG A 92 4.61 -11.30 -3.29
C ARG A 92 4.36 -10.48 -2.03
N GLU A 93 5.22 -9.48 -1.83
CA GLU A 93 5.04 -8.36 -0.92
C GLU A 93 3.54 -8.17 -0.62
N LEU A 94 3.12 -8.41 0.63
CA LEU A 94 1.73 -8.19 1.02
C LEU A 94 1.27 -6.78 0.63
N SER A 95 2.18 -5.80 0.62
CA SER A 95 1.95 -4.45 0.10
C SER A 95 1.56 -4.42 -1.37
N ALA A 96 2.28 -5.13 -2.25
CA ALA A 96 1.97 -5.20 -3.68
C ALA A 96 0.67 -5.97 -3.96
N ALA A 97 0.42 -7.05 -3.20
CA ALA A 97 -0.83 -7.79 -3.29
C ALA A 97 -2.03 -6.95 -2.80
N LEU A 98 -1.89 -6.22 -1.69
CA LEU A 98 -2.89 -5.30 -1.16
C LEU A 98 -3.12 -4.07 -2.06
N ALA A 99 -2.09 -3.58 -2.76
CA ALA A 99 -2.22 -2.52 -3.75
C ALA A 99 -3.00 -2.97 -4.99
N SER A 100 -2.91 -4.25 -5.37
CA SER A 100 -3.68 -4.83 -6.48
C SER A 100 -5.08 -5.33 -6.10
N LEU A 101 -5.39 -5.42 -4.81
CA LEU A 101 -6.67 -5.92 -4.31
C LEU A 101 -7.71 -4.81 -4.37
N LYS A 102 -8.75 -5.02 -5.20
CA LYS A 102 -9.93 -4.13 -5.25
C LYS A 102 -10.73 -4.24 -3.95
N ALA A 103 -11.39 -3.16 -3.57
CA ALA A 103 -12.27 -3.11 -2.39
C ALA A 103 -13.34 -4.22 -2.38
N ASP A 104 -13.74 -4.72 -3.54
CA ASP A 104 -14.75 -5.77 -3.68
C ASP A 104 -14.23 -7.21 -3.53
N ASP A 105 -12.92 -7.45 -3.69
CA ASP A 105 -12.31 -8.77 -3.48
C ASP A 105 -11.98 -9.04 -2.00
N LEU A 106 -12.18 -8.04 -1.13
CA LEU A 106 -11.96 -8.16 0.30
C LEU A 106 -13.19 -8.75 0.99
N PRO A 107 -13.01 -9.73 1.90
CA PRO A 107 -14.08 -10.20 2.77
C PRO A 107 -14.76 -9.03 3.50
N GLU A 108 -16.07 -9.13 3.74
CA GLU A 108 -16.89 -8.02 4.25
C GLU A 108 -16.35 -7.39 5.55
N ARG A 109 -15.68 -8.18 6.40
CA ARG A 109 -15.00 -7.70 7.62
C ARG A 109 -13.77 -6.82 7.35
N LEU A 110 -13.05 -7.06 6.26
CA LEU A 110 -11.85 -6.32 5.88
C LEU A 110 -12.18 -5.06 5.05
N ARG A 111 -13.32 -5.05 4.35
CA ARG A 111 -13.82 -3.87 3.63
C ARG A 111 -13.95 -2.65 4.53
N GLU A 112 -14.53 -2.82 5.72
CA GLU A 112 -14.67 -1.73 6.69
C GLU A 112 -13.31 -1.16 7.09
N SER A 113 -12.34 -2.03 7.39
CA SER A 113 -10.98 -1.60 7.74
C SER A 113 -10.25 -0.89 6.60
N PHE A 114 -10.48 -1.32 5.35
CA PHE A 114 -9.91 -0.69 4.15
C PHE A 114 -10.47 0.72 3.95
N TRP A 115 -11.79 0.89 4.02
CA TRP A 115 -12.43 2.20 3.91
C TRP A 115 -12.03 3.13 5.06
N ASN A 116 -11.93 2.61 6.29
CA ASN A 116 -11.44 3.38 7.44
C ASN A 116 -9.98 3.83 7.26
N ALA A 117 -9.11 2.97 6.72
CA ALA A 117 -7.73 3.31 6.42
C ALA A 117 -7.63 4.39 5.32
N LYS A 118 -8.38 4.24 4.22
CA LYS A 118 -8.45 5.24 3.14
C LYS A 118 -8.98 6.58 3.66
N MET A 119 -10.05 6.59 4.46
CA MET A 119 -10.55 7.83 5.07
C MET A 119 -9.53 8.50 5.98
N LYS A 120 -8.74 7.73 6.72
CA LYS A 120 -7.65 8.25 7.56
C LYS A 120 -6.53 8.86 6.72
N GLU A 121 -6.19 8.22 5.60
CA GLU A 121 -5.22 8.75 4.63
C GLU A 121 -5.69 10.08 4.02
N LEU A 122 -6.96 10.18 3.61
CA LEU A 122 -7.53 11.43 3.09
C LEU A 122 -7.53 12.55 4.12
N LYS A 123 -7.92 12.25 5.37
CA LYS A 123 -7.86 13.21 6.47
C LYS A 123 -6.44 13.67 6.75
N PHE A 124 -5.46 12.76 6.66
CA PHE A 124 -4.06 13.10 6.81
C PHE A 124 -3.57 14.00 5.67
N ARG A 125 -3.88 13.67 4.40
CA ARG A 125 -3.52 14.50 3.23
C ARG A 125 -4.18 15.89 3.28
N ALA A 126 -5.43 15.97 3.73
CA ALA A 126 -6.10 17.25 3.95
C ALA A 126 -5.45 18.07 5.06
N ALA A 127 -5.07 17.43 6.18
CA ALA A 127 -4.35 18.10 7.27
C ALA A 127 -2.92 18.52 6.89
N ALA A 128 -2.26 17.76 6.01
CA ALA A 128 -0.95 18.08 5.45
C ALA A 128 -0.99 19.24 4.45
N GLY A 129 -2.19 19.68 4.02
CA GLY A 129 -2.36 20.76 3.05
C GLY A 129 -2.25 20.32 1.59
N ASP A 130 -2.11 19.03 1.32
CA ASP A 130 -2.03 18.46 -0.03
C ASP A 130 -3.41 18.33 -0.69
N LEU A 131 -4.49 18.28 0.11
CA LEU A 131 -5.87 18.16 -0.37
C LEU A 131 -6.73 19.33 0.11
N TRP A 132 -7.17 20.18 -0.82
CA TRP A 132 -8.02 21.32 -0.53
C TRP A 132 -9.47 20.99 -0.87
N SER A 133 -10.40 21.40 -0.02
CA SER A 133 -11.82 21.27 -0.36
C SER A 133 -12.18 22.29 -1.43
N THR A 134 -12.92 21.87 -2.45
CA THR A 134 -13.35 22.74 -3.56
C THR A 134 -14.11 23.98 -3.04
N ALA A 135 -14.95 23.80 -2.01
CA ALA A 135 -15.65 24.90 -1.36
C ALA A 135 -14.68 25.94 -0.78
N SER A 136 -13.65 25.50 -0.05
CA SER A 136 -12.67 26.42 0.55
C SER A 136 -11.86 27.17 -0.51
N VAL A 137 -11.52 26.52 -1.64
CA VAL A 137 -10.80 27.20 -2.73
C VAL A 137 -11.67 28.27 -3.38
N LEU A 138 -12.95 27.96 -3.63
CA LEU A 138 -13.90 28.90 -4.20
C LEU A 138 -14.17 30.08 -3.28
N ASP A 139 -14.25 29.85 -1.96
CA ASP A 139 -14.45 30.90 -0.97
C ASP A 139 -13.26 31.86 -0.94
N VAL A 140 -12.04 31.34 -0.82
CA VAL A 140 -10.81 32.16 -0.81
C VAL A 140 -10.64 32.93 -2.12
N LEU A 141 -10.87 32.26 -3.26
CA LEU A 141 -10.80 32.91 -4.56
C LEU A 141 -11.87 34.00 -4.67
N GLY A 142 -13.10 33.72 -4.26
CA GLY A 142 -14.21 34.67 -4.26
C GLY A 142 -13.95 35.90 -3.38
N GLU A 143 -13.38 35.72 -2.19
CA GLU A 143 -12.96 36.81 -1.31
C GLU A 143 -11.84 37.65 -1.94
N THR A 144 -10.86 37.00 -2.55
CA THR A 144 -9.75 37.67 -3.24
C THR A 144 -10.26 38.50 -4.41
N PHE A 145 -11.17 37.97 -5.23
CA PHE A 145 -11.80 38.70 -6.33
C PHE A 145 -12.61 39.91 -5.85
N LYS A 146 -13.35 39.78 -4.75
CA LYS A 146 -14.06 40.90 -4.13
C LYS A 146 -13.10 42.00 -3.68
N ALA A 147 -11.96 41.62 -3.10
CA ALA A 147 -10.93 42.57 -2.69
C ALA A 147 -10.32 43.30 -3.90
N ILE A 148 -9.97 42.57 -4.96
CA ILE A 148 -9.45 43.14 -6.21
C ILE A 148 -10.48 44.11 -6.80
N LYS A 149 -11.75 43.71 -6.94
CA LYS A 149 -12.81 44.56 -7.48
C LYS A 149 -12.97 45.86 -6.70
N LYS A 150 -12.98 45.79 -5.37
CA LYS A 150 -13.07 46.99 -4.52
C LYS A 150 -11.87 47.91 -4.74
N ALA A 151 -10.66 47.34 -4.81
CA ALA A 151 -9.45 48.11 -5.02
C ALA A 151 -9.42 48.81 -6.38
N THR A 152 -9.82 48.12 -7.46
CA THR A 152 -9.88 48.72 -8.81
C THR A 152 -10.97 49.78 -8.92
N GLN A 153 -12.13 49.60 -8.29
CA GLN A 153 -13.18 50.62 -8.31
C GLN A 153 -12.76 51.93 -7.62
N LEU A 154 -11.88 51.87 -6.60
CA LEU A 154 -11.37 53.05 -5.91
C LEU A 154 -10.27 53.79 -6.70
N TRP A 155 -9.74 53.22 -7.79
CA TRP A 155 -8.69 53.88 -8.57
C TRP A 155 -9.17 55.19 -9.20
N ALA A 156 -10.39 55.23 -9.72
CA ALA A 156 -10.94 56.44 -10.32
C ALA A 156 -10.97 57.59 -9.30
N ASP A 157 -11.47 57.31 -8.08
CA ASP A 157 -11.57 58.30 -7.01
C ASP A 157 -10.18 58.70 -6.48
N THR A 158 -9.25 57.73 -6.35
CA THR A 158 -7.87 57.99 -5.89
C THR A 158 -7.11 58.88 -6.86
N VAL A 159 -7.26 58.66 -8.17
CA VAL A 159 -6.58 59.45 -9.21
C VAL A 159 -7.22 60.84 -9.33
N GLU A 160 -8.55 60.94 -9.18
CA GLU A 160 -9.27 62.22 -9.14
C GLU A 160 -8.79 63.11 -7.99
N GLU A 161 -8.63 62.55 -6.79
CA GLU A 161 -8.12 63.28 -5.62
C GLU A 161 -6.64 63.69 -5.78
N SER A 162 -5.82 62.83 -6.40
CA SER A 162 -4.37 63.03 -6.47
C SER A 162 -3.91 63.99 -7.58
N LEU A 163 -4.52 63.89 -8.76
CA LEU A 163 -4.05 64.58 -9.97
C LEU A 163 -5.13 65.46 -10.61
N GLY A 164 -6.39 65.34 -10.16
CA GLY A 164 -7.54 65.90 -10.84
C GLY A 164 -7.83 65.15 -12.14
N LEU A 165 -9.06 64.69 -12.30
CA LEU A 165 -9.52 64.05 -13.54
C LEU A 165 -10.67 64.86 -14.15
N THR A 166 -10.69 64.98 -15.47
CA THR A 166 -11.91 65.43 -16.15
C THR A 166 -12.98 64.33 -16.11
N PRO A 167 -14.27 64.67 -16.23
CA PRO A 167 -15.34 63.66 -16.24
C PRO A 167 -15.15 62.56 -17.30
N ASP A 168 -14.64 62.92 -18.48
CA ASP A 168 -14.39 61.96 -19.57
C ASP A 168 -13.23 61.01 -19.23
N GLN A 169 -12.17 61.51 -18.59
CA GLN A 169 -11.05 60.68 -18.15
C GLN A 169 -11.45 59.75 -17.00
N ARG A 170 -12.29 60.23 -16.08
CA ARG A 170 -12.87 59.40 -15.00
C ARG A 170 -13.67 58.24 -15.57
N ASN A 171 -14.54 58.52 -16.54
CA ASN A 171 -15.33 57.49 -17.22
C ASN A 171 -14.43 56.45 -17.92
N LEU A 172 -13.35 56.89 -18.57
CA LEU A 172 -12.39 55.99 -19.20
C LEU A 172 -11.70 55.07 -18.18
N VAL A 173 -11.29 55.58 -17.02
CA VAL A 173 -10.67 54.76 -15.96
C VAL A 173 -11.64 53.71 -15.41
N VAL A 174 -12.92 54.07 -15.24
CA VAL A 174 -13.97 53.14 -14.81
C VAL A 174 -14.18 52.05 -15.88
N GLU A 175 -14.29 52.42 -17.15
CA GLU A 175 -14.47 51.47 -18.25
C GLU A 175 -13.28 50.50 -18.36
N LEU A 176 -12.05 51.00 -18.24
CA LEU A 176 -10.85 50.16 -18.24
C LEU A 176 -10.82 49.19 -17.05
N SER A 177 -11.27 49.65 -15.87
CA SER A 177 -11.34 48.82 -14.67
C SER A 177 -12.38 47.71 -14.81
N ASP A 178 -13.56 48.01 -15.36
CA ASP A 178 -14.60 47.02 -15.63
C ASP A 178 -14.17 46.01 -16.70
N ARG A 179 -13.50 46.48 -17.75
CA ARG A 179 -12.93 45.62 -18.79
C ARG A 179 -11.88 44.68 -18.22
N LEU A 180 -10.98 45.18 -17.36
CA LEU A 180 -10.00 44.35 -16.66
C LEU A 180 -10.67 43.24 -15.83
N MET A 181 -11.75 43.55 -15.11
CA MET A 181 -12.49 42.54 -14.35
C MET A 181 -13.11 41.47 -15.26
N SER A 182 -13.68 41.87 -16.39
CA SER A 182 -14.25 40.95 -17.39
C SER A 182 -13.18 40.05 -18.02
N ASP A 183 -12.01 40.60 -18.33
CA ASP A 183 -10.90 39.86 -18.93
C ASP A 183 -10.31 38.84 -17.94
N ILE A 184 -10.15 39.22 -16.66
CA ILE A 184 -9.71 38.30 -15.61
C ILE A 184 -10.72 37.16 -15.44
N GLN A 185 -12.02 37.45 -15.39
CA GLN A 185 -13.06 36.42 -15.29
C GLN A 185 -12.99 35.44 -16.47
N THR A 186 -12.93 35.97 -17.70
CA THR A 186 -12.88 35.16 -18.92
C THR A 186 -11.63 34.28 -18.96
N SER A 187 -10.48 34.86 -18.61
CA SER A 187 -9.21 34.14 -18.53
C SER A 187 -9.25 33.03 -17.48
N LEU A 188 -9.84 33.27 -16.31
CA LEU A 188 -9.95 32.27 -15.26
C LEU A 188 -10.87 31.12 -15.63
N VAL A 189 -12.03 31.39 -16.26
CA VAL A 189 -12.94 30.34 -16.74
C VAL A 189 -12.26 29.50 -17.83
N HIS A 190 -11.58 30.14 -18.78
CA HIS A 190 -10.85 29.44 -19.83
C HIS A 190 -9.71 28.58 -19.24
N GLN A 191 -8.92 29.12 -18.31
CA GLN A 191 -7.84 28.37 -17.65
C GLN A 191 -8.37 27.23 -16.79
N ALA A 192 -9.51 27.38 -16.13
CA ALA A 192 -10.13 26.30 -15.37
C ALA A 192 -10.60 25.15 -16.28
N GLN A 193 -11.01 25.45 -17.52
CA GLN A 193 -11.39 24.44 -18.50
C GLN A 193 -10.18 23.76 -19.16
N SER A 194 -9.08 24.50 -19.35
CA SER A 194 -7.88 23.98 -20.02
C SER A 194 -6.86 23.33 -19.08
N SER A 195 -6.81 23.76 -17.82
CA SER A 195 -5.85 23.28 -16.84
C SER A 195 -6.48 22.11 -16.10
N ALA A 196 -5.93 20.92 -16.31
CA ALA A 196 -6.27 19.69 -15.62
C ALA A 196 -5.91 19.79 -14.13
N THR A 197 -6.73 20.52 -13.36
CA THR A 197 -6.77 20.31 -11.91
C THR A 197 -7.65 19.09 -11.71
N GLU A 198 -7.09 17.90 -11.94
CA GLU A 198 -7.81 16.65 -11.74
C GLU A 198 -8.32 16.63 -10.29
N SER A 199 -9.64 16.59 -10.16
CA SER A 199 -10.26 16.37 -8.86
C SER A 199 -9.78 15.03 -8.33
N TYR A 200 -9.53 14.94 -7.02
CA TYR A 200 -9.21 13.66 -6.39
C TYR A 200 -10.30 12.59 -6.62
N LEU A 201 -11.54 13.00 -6.96
CA LEU A 201 -12.58 12.07 -7.37
C LEU A 201 -12.30 11.41 -8.73
N ALA A 202 -11.72 12.15 -9.69
CA ALA A 202 -11.40 11.63 -11.02
C ALA A 202 -10.30 10.55 -10.96
N THR A 203 -9.37 10.66 -10.00
CA THR A 203 -8.35 9.62 -9.75
C THR A 203 -8.91 8.38 -9.05
N LEU A 204 -9.98 8.51 -8.27
CA LEU A 204 -10.66 7.35 -7.66
C LEU A 204 -11.48 6.55 -8.67
N ASP A 205 -12.11 7.20 -9.64
CA ASP A 205 -12.92 6.52 -10.66
C ASP A 205 -12.03 5.67 -11.60
N ASP A 206 -10.84 6.15 -11.95
CA ASP A 206 -9.88 5.43 -12.80
C ASP A 206 -9.32 4.14 -12.15
N GLU A 207 -9.26 4.09 -10.80
CA GLU A 207 -8.93 2.86 -10.07
C GLU A 207 -10.08 1.83 -10.05
N THR A 208 -11.32 2.24 -10.35
CA THR A 208 -12.53 1.39 -10.24
C THR A 208 -13.05 0.83 -11.56
N VAL A 209 -12.71 1.42 -12.72
CA VAL A 209 -13.23 0.96 -14.02
C VAL A 209 -12.19 0.11 -14.76
N PRO A 210 -12.41 -1.22 -14.95
CA PRO A 210 -11.60 -1.97 -15.89
C PRO A 210 -11.91 -1.49 -17.31
N SER A 211 -10.88 -1.07 -18.05
CA SER A 211 -10.93 -1.00 -19.51
C SER A 211 -11.38 -2.37 -20.03
N ALA A 212 -12.59 -2.41 -20.59
CA ALA A 212 -13.12 -3.54 -21.35
C ALA A 212 -12.58 -3.53 -22.78
#